data_AF-A0A952RKR2-F1
#
_entry.id   AF-A0A952RKR2-F1
#
_cell.length_a   1.000
_cell.length_b   1.000
_cell.length_c   1.000
_cell.angle_alpha   90.00
_cell.angle_beta   90.00
_cell.angle_gamma   90.00
#
_symmetry.space_group_name_H-M   'P 1'
#
loop_
_entity.id
_entity.type
_entity.pdbx_description
1 polymer ?
#
loop_
_entity_poly.entity_id
_entity_poly.type
_entity_poly.pdbx_seq_one_letter_code
_entity_poly.pdbx_strand_id
1 'polypeptide(L)'
;ARLLAASAERAAAAKASASAPAASAPETAAERGHRETNDIEEYGRFISQAIRDDFVPLARDCAKQLAARKPDAHGTAVVAFELLGDAKIGGVVNEAEIDHAKSDLVDPEFETCVSESLMSVYFDPPPAGGRATLSFPVHVLEGEAGAIDEEVEDFHLKDRR
;
A
#
# COMPACT_ATOMS: atom_id res chain seq x y z
N ALA A 1 -18.69 -42.78 -52.35
CA ALA A 1 -19.44 -42.83 -51.09
C ALA A 1 -18.44 -42.77 -49.94
N ARG A 2 -18.55 -41.75 -49.07
CA ARG A 2 -18.06 -41.64 -47.66
C ARG A 2 -16.56 -41.90 -47.39
N LEU A 3 -15.83 -41.19 -46.54
CA LEU A 3 -15.93 -39.92 -45.80
C LEU A 3 -14.51 -39.82 -45.20
N LEU A 4 -13.73 -38.79 -45.56
CA LEU A 4 -12.44 -38.48 -44.94
C LEU A 4 -12.73 -37.96 -43.53
N ALA A 5 -12.54 -38.80 -42.51
CA ALA A 5 -12.67 -38.44 -41.10
C ALA A 5 -11.40 -38.85 -40.36
N ALA A 6 -10.53 -37.88 -40.08
CA ALA A 6 -9.60 -37.86 -38.93
C ALA A 6 -8.58 -36.71 -39.08
N SER A 7 -9.02 -35.45 -39.07
CA SER A 7 -8.08 -34.29 -39.00
C SER A 7 -8.66 -33.06 -38.30
N ALA A 8 -9.68 -33.22 -37.44
CA ALA A 8 -10.42 -32.10 -36.85
C ALA A 8 -10.29 -31.97 -35.31
N GLU A 9 -9.35 -32.67 -34.67
CA GLU A 9 -9.21 -32.66 -33.20
C GLU A 9 -7.78 -32.31 -32.76
N ARG A 10 -7.29 -31.11 -33.10
CA ARG A 10 -6.18 -30.44 -32.37
C ARG A 10 -6.31 -28.91 -32.39
N ALA A 11 -7.52 -28.40 -32.13
CA ALA A 11 -7.75 -26.96 -31.98
C ALA A 11 -8.75 -26.64 -30.85
N ALA A 12 -8.63 -27.33 -29.71
CA ALA A 12 -9.50 -27.11 -28.55
C ALA A 12 -8.78 -27.24 -27.20
N ALA A 13 -7.51 -26.84 -27.12
CA ALA A 13 -6.75 -26.79 -25.86
C ALA A 13 -6.20 -25.37 -25.57
N ALA A 14 -7.01 -24.34 -25.84
CA ALA A 14 -6.67 -22.93 -25.57
C ALA A 14 -7.86 -22.16 -24.97
N LYS A 15 -8.66 -22.81 -24.11
CA LYS A 15 -9.77 -22.18 -23.38
C LYS A 15 -9.95 -22.83 -22.00
N ALA A 16 -8.94 -22.73 -21.14
CA ALA A 16 -9.07 -22.96 -19.70
C ALA A 16 -7.80 -22.48 -18.97
N SER A 17 -7.63 -21.17 -18.89
CA SER A 17 -6.94 -20.51 -17.78
C SER A 17 -7.73 -19.23 -17.59
N ALA A 18 -8.87 -19.32 -16.87
CA ALA A 18 -8.96 -18.75 -15.53
C ALA A 18 -8.30 -17.35 -15.54
N SER A 19 -8.99 -16.31 -16.00
CA SER A 19 -9.89 -15.53 -15.14
C SER A 19 -9.47 -15.64 -13.68
N ALA A 20 -8.24 -15.19 -13.39
CA ALA A 20 -8.00 -14.56 -12.12
C ALA A 20 -9.04 -13.42 -12.02
N PRO A 21 -9.78 -13.29 -10.91
CA PRO A 21 -10.40 -12.01 -10.64
C PRO A 21 -9.25 -11.01 -10.67
N ALA A 22 -9.36 -10.00 -11.55
CA ALA A 22 -8.62 -8.78 -11.33
C ALA A 22 -8.90 -8.42 -9.88
N ALA A 23 -7.86 -8.49 -9.04
CA ALA A 23 -7.91 -7.85 -7.75
C ALA A 23 -8.37 -6.43 -8.07
N SER A 24 -9.62 -6.12 -7.71
CA SER A 24 -10.12 -4.77 -7.80
C SER A 24 -9.12 -3.94 -7.01
N ALA A 25 -8.31 -3.16 -7.72
CA ALA A 25 -7.63 -2.05 -7.06
C ALA A 25 -8.74 -1.32 -6.31
N PRO A 26 -8.57 -1.05 -5.00
CA PRO A 26 -9.62 -0.43 -4.23
C PRO A 26 -10.05 0.85 -4.94
N GLU A 27 -11.36 1.05 -5.06
CA GLU A 27 -12.00 2.20 -5.74
C GLU A 27 -11.63 3.56 -5.09
N THR A 28 -10.79 3.54 -4.06
CA THR A 28 -10.52 4.64 -3.12
C THR A 28 -9.65 5.76 -3.70
N ALA A 29 -8.65 5.47 -4.53
CA ALA A 29 -7.79 6.52 -5.10
C ALA A 29 -8.52 7.35 -6.19
N ALA A 30 -9.30 6.69 -7.04
CA ALA A 30 -10.04 7.35 -8.11
C ALA A 30 -11.23 8.18 -7.59
N GLU A 31 -11.83 7.75 -6.48
CA GLU A 31 -13.02 8.38 -5.92
C GLU A 31 -12.70 9.57 -4.99
N ARG A 32 -11.51 9.62 -4.38
CA ARG A 32 -11.04 10.76 -3.58
C ARG A 32 -10.77 12.02 -4.43
N GLY A 33 -10.46 11.86 -5.72
CA GLY A 33 -10.11 12.97 -6.60
C GLY A 33 -8.84 13.71 -6.16
N HIS A 34 -8.49 14.79 -6.87
CA HIS A 34 -7.37 15.66 -6.50
C HIS A 34 -7.85 16.75 -5.54
N ARG A 35 -7.40 16.72 -4.28
CA ARG A 35 -7.74 17.73 -3.27
C ARG A 35 -6.49 18.50 -2.89
N GLU A 36 -6.52 19.82 -3.05
CA GLU A 36 -5.43 20.70 -2.59
C GLU A 36 -5.94 21.55 -1.43
N THR A 37 -5.13 21.65 -0.38
CA THR A 37 -5.39 22.55 0.74
C THR A 37 -4.10 23.24 1.15
N ASN A 38 -4.22 24.49 1.61
CA ASN A 38 -3.12 25.21 2.27
C ASN A 38 -3.17 25.05 3.79
N ASP A 39 -4.17 24.34 4.31
CA ASP A 39 -4.34 24.04 5.73
C ASP A 39 -3.59 22.74 6.07
N ILE A 40 -2.63 22.83 6.99
CA ILE A 40 -1.76 21.71 7.37
C ILE A 40 -2.54 20.64 8.14
N GLU A 41 -3.53 21.03 8.93
CA GLU A 41 -4.34 20.11 9.74
C GLU A 41 -5.29 19.31 8.83
N GLU A 42 -5.91 19.98 7.86
CA GLU A 42 -6.72 19.33 6.84
C GLU A 42 -5.89 18.38 5.97
N TYR A 43 -4.67 18.80 5.59
CA TYR A 43 -3.76 17.94 4.83
C TYR A 43 -3.35 16.69 5.63
N GLY A 44 -3.07 16.84 6.93
CA GLY A 44 -2.80 15.69 7.82
C GLY A 44 -3.92 14.65 7.80
N ARG A 45 -5.19 15.11 7.79
CA ARG A 45 -6.36 14.22 7.66
C ARG A 45 -6.43 13.51 6.31
N PHE A 46 -6.04 14.17 5.22
CA PHE A 46 -6.00 13.52 3.90
C PHE A 46 -4.94 12.42 3.85
N ILE A 47 -3.79 12.62 4.49
CA ILE A 47 -2.75 11.60 4.63
C ILE A 47 -3.28 10.43 5.47
N SER A 48 -3.83 10.69 6.67
CA SER A 48 -4.37 9.61 7.52
C SER A 48 -5.46 8.81 6.83
N GLN A 49 -6.32 9.48 6.04
CA GLN A 49 -7.31 8.81 5.20
C GLN A 49 -6.67 7.90 4.14
N ALA A 50 -5.69 8.40 3.39
CA ALA A 50 -5.01 7.61 2.36
C ALA A 50 -4.29 6.39 2.95
N ILE A 51 -3.63 6.57 4.10
CA ILE A 51 -2.99 5.46 4.81
C ILE A 51 -4.03 4.41 5.23
N ARG A 52 -5.14 4.84 5.84
CA ARG A 52 -6.18 3.91 6.30
C ARG A 52 -6.89 3.18 5.15
N ASP A 53 -7.26 3.91 4.11
CA ASP A 53 -8.13 3.39 3.06
C ASP A 53 -7.33 2.58 2.02
N ASP A 54 -6.07 2.96 1.75
CA ASP A 54 -5.27 2.39 0.67
C ASP A 54 -4.08 1.57 1.18
N PHE A 55 -3.31 2.10 2.14
CA PHE A 55 -2.08 1.45 2.59
C PHE A 55 -2.33 0.29 3.56
N VAL A 56 -3.16 0.49 4.58
CA VAL A 56 -3.43 -0.51 5.64
C VAL A 56 -3.89 -1.85 5.06
N PRO A 57 -4.78 -1.93 4.05
CA PRO A 57 -5.13 -3.19 3.41
C PRO A 57 -3.91 -3.93 2.82
N LEU A 58 -3.00 -3.21 2.19
CA LEU A 58 -1.77 -3.79 1.60
C LEU A 58 -0.79 -4.22 2.70
N ALA A 59 -0.61 -3.40 3.73
CA ALA A 59 0.23 -3.72 4.88
C ALA A 59 -0.26 -4.97 5.62
N ARG A 60 -1.59 -5.16 5.70
CA ARG A 60 -2.19 -6.39 6.25
C ARG A 60 -1.79 -7.61 5.42
N ASP A 61 -1.76 -7.50 4.09
CA ASP A 61 -1.32 -8.61 3.24
C ASP A 61 0.19 -8.89 3.40
N CYS A 62 1.02 -7.86 3.59
CA CYS A 62 2.43 -8.05 3.97
C CYS A 62 2.56 -8.77 5.31
N ALA A 63 1.76 -8.41 6.31
CA ALA A 63 1.76 -9.05 7.62
C ALA A 63 1.28 -10.53 7.55
N LYS A 64 0.29 -10.85 6.71
CA LYS A 64 -0.13 -12.25 6.47
C LYS A 64 0.99 -13.08 5.86
N GLN A 65 1.73 -12.52 4.91
CA GLN A 65 2.89 -13.19 4.32
C GLN A 65 4.00 -13.41 5.35
N LEU A 66 4.27 -12.41 6.19
CA LEU A 66 5.18 -12.54 7.31
C LEU A 66 4.75 -13.66 8.26
N ALA A 67 3.49 -13.68 8.69
CA ALA A 67 2.96 -14.69 9.60
C ALA A 67 2.98 -16.11 9.00
N ALA A 68 2.78 -16.25 7.69
CA ALA A 68 2.90 -17.54 7.00
C ALA A 68 4.33 -18.12 7.05
N ARG A 69 5.35 -17.25 7.09
CA ARG A 69 6.77 -17.64 7.22
C ARG A 69 7.23 -17.72 8.68
N LYS A 70 6.73 -16.82 9.53
CA LYS A 70 7.13 -16.61 10.93
C LYS A 70 5.87 -16.39 11.79
N PRO A 71 5.20 -17.46 12.23
CA PRO A 71 3.93 -17.37 12.97
C PRO A 71 4.02 -16.61 14.30
N ASP A 72 5.20 -16.61 14.92
CA ASP A 72 5.46 -15.94 16.20
C ASP A 72 5.95 -14.49 16.03
N ALA A 73 6.01 -13.97 14.79
CA ALA A 73 6.44 -12.60 14.52
C ALA A 73 5.42 -11.60 15.06
N HIS A 74 5.92 -10.66 15.86
CA HIS A 74 5.17 -9.55 16.44
C HIS A 74 6.13 -8.38 16.61
N GLY A 75 5.60 -7.18 16.77
CA GLY A 75 6.41 -5.98 17.02
C GLY A 75 5.99 -4.77 16.21
N THR A 76 6.83 -3.74 16.22
CA THR A 76 6.58 -2.46 15.52
C THR A 76 7.57 -2.25 14.40
N ALA A 77 7.07 -1.94 13.21
CA ALA A 77 7.83 -1.40 12.09
C ALA A 77 7.42 0.05 11.85
N VAL A 78 8.33 0.99 12.07
CA VAL A 78 8.11 2.41 11.80
C VAL A 78 8.44 2.69 10.35
N VAL A 79 7.42 2.94 9.55
CA VAL A 79 7.56 3.27 8.13
C VAL A 79 7.83 4.77 8.02
N ALA A 80 8.86 5.16 7.28
CA ALA A 80 9.19 6.55 6.97
C ALA A 80 9.19 6.75 5.46
N PHE A 81 8.65 7.87 4.99
CA PHE A 81 8.57 8.15 3.57
C PHE A 81 8.62 9.64 3.25
N GLU A 82 9.09 9.93 2.04
CA GLU A 82 9.06 11.27 1.46
C GLU A 82 7.98 11.36 0.39
N LEU A 83 7.13 12.39 0.50
CA LEU A 83 6.14 12.75 -0.50
C LEU A 83 6.57 14.01 -1.24
N LEU A 84 6.49 13.97 -2.57
CA LEU A 84 6.68 15.12 -3.46
C LEU A 84 5.33 15.50 -4.07
N GLY A 85 4.98 16.79 -3.97
CA GLY A 85 3.76 17.34 -4.53
C GLY A 85 3.93 17.90 -5.93
N ASP A 86 2.94 17.63 -6.78
CA ASP A 86 2.67 18.43 -7.98
C ASP A 86 1.17 18.72 -8.08
N ALA A 87 0.82 19.97 -8.37
CA ALA A 87 -0.57 20.44 -8.43
C ALA A 87 -1.40 19.85 -9.57
N LYS A 88 -0.80 19.10 -10.50
CA LYS A 88 -1.51 18.43 -11.59
C LYS A 88 -1.57 16.91 -11.41
N ILE A 89 -0.62 16.33 -10.69
CA ILE A 89 -0.47 14.88 -10.55
C ILE A 89 -0.97 14.42 -9.17
N GLY A 90 -0.71 15.19 -8.11
CA GLY A 90 -0.93 14.81 -6.72
C GLY A 90 0.36 14.65 -5.95
N GLY A 91 0.28 13.98 -4.81
CA GLY A 91 1.43 13.55 -4.02
C GLY A 91 1.96 12.21 -4.50
N VAL A 92 3.25 12.17 -4.84
CA VAL A 92 3.97 10.96 -5.24
C VAL A 92 4.98 10.61 -4.16
N VAL A 93 5.03 9.34 -3.77
CA VAL A 93 6.05 8.84 -2.84
C VAL A 93 7.38 8.76 -3.58
N ASN A 94 8.39 9.46 -3.08
CA ASN A 94 9.74 9.48 -3.65
C ASN A 94 10.62 8.39 -3.02
N GLU A 95 10.49 8.19 -1.71
CA GLU A 95 11.25 7.20 -0.96
C GLU A 95 10.37 6.65 0.17
N ALA A 96 10.49 5.35 0.46
CA ALA A 96 9.79 4.66 1.54
C ALA A 96 10.69 3.58 2.14
N GLU A 97 10.91 3.64 3.44
CA GLU A 97 11.82 2.76 4.17
C GLU A 97 11.31 2.46 5.58
N ILE A 98 11.88 1.44 6.21
CA ILE A 98 11.67 1.17 7.62
C ILE A 98 12.77 1.88 8.42
N ASP A 99 12.37 2.71 9.38
CA ASP A 99 13.28 3.34 10.34
C ASP A 99 13.72 2.29 11.37
N HIS A 100 14.83 1.60 11.08
CA HIS A 100 15.40 0.58 11.96
C HIS A 100 15.82 1.11 13.33
N ALA A 101 16.01 2.43 13.51
CA ALA A 101 16.33 2.99 14.82
C ALA A 101 15.10 3.09 15.73
N LYS A 102 13.89 3.07 15.16
CA LYS A 102 12.62 3.13 15.89
C LYS A 102 11.76 1.87 15.77
N SER A 103 12.25 0.87 15.03
CA SER A 103 11.54 -0.39 14.78
C SER A 103 12.16 -1.53 15.58
N ASP A 104 11.32 -2.40 16.12
CA ASP A 104 11.71 -3.65 16.78
C ASP A 104 11.42 -4.89 15.92
N LEU A 105 10.54 -4.76 14.91
CA LEU A 105 10.30 -5.77 13.90
C LEU A 105 11.30 -5.61 12.75
N VAL A 106 12.13 -6.63 12.51
CA VAL A 106 13.12 -6.66 11.44
C VAL A 106 12.92 -7.93 10.60
N ASP A 107 12.45 -7.76 9.37
CA ASP A 107 12.25 -8.84 8.39
C ASP A 107 12.37 -8.27 6.96
N PRO A 108 13.43 -8.59 6.21
CA PRO A 108 13.68 -7.96 4.91
C PRO A 108 12.56 -8.12 3.87
N GLU A 109 11.86 -9.26 3.89
CA GLU A 109 10.73 -9.50 2.98
C GLU A 109 9.50 -8.68 3.36
N PHE A 110 9.19 -8.55 4.66
CA PHE A 110 8.14 -7.66 5.15
C PHE A 110 8.47 -6.19 4.86
N GLU A 111 9.70 -5.75 5.14
CA GLU A 111 10.17 -4.39 4.88
C GLU A 111 10.01 -4.03 3.41
N THR A 112 10.46 -4.90 2.51
CA THR A 112 10.32 -4.70 1.05
C THR A 112 8.84 -4.62 0.66
N CYS A 113 8.02 -5.55 1.13
CA CYS A 113 6.59 -5.56 0.83
C CYS A 113 5.89 -4.27 1.28
N VAL A 114 6.19 -3.79 2.49
CA VAL A 114 5.62 -2.58 3.06
C VAL A 114 6.06 -1.35 2.26
N SER A 115 7.35 -1.20 1.98
CA SER A 115 7.87 -0.07 1.20
C SER A 115 7.29 -0.04 -0.21
N GLU A 116 7.24 -1.17 -0.91
CA GLU A 116 6.66 -1.27 -2.25
C GLU A 116 5.14 -1.00 -2.24
N SER A 117 4.44 -1.47 -1.21
CA SER A 117 3.01 -1.21 -1.04
C SER A 117 2.74 0.29 -0.87
N LEU A 118 3.55 0.99 -0.06
CA LEU A 118 3.39 2.43 0.15
C LEU A 118 3.63 3.23 -1.13
N MET A 119 4.58 2.80 -1.97
CA MET A 119 4.84 3.43 -3.28
C MET A 119 3.66 3.36 -4.24
N SER A 120 2.71 2.46 -4.01
CA SER A 120 1.49 2.32 -4.83
C SER A 120 0.34 3.22 -4.38
N VAL A 121 0.47 3.89 -3.23
CA VAL A 121 -0.61 4.68 -2.62
C VAL A 121 -0.68 6.07 -3.25
N TYR A 122 -1.91 6.51 -3.54
CA TYR A 122 -2.15 7.87 -3.99
C TYR A 122 -2.31 8.81 -2.79
N PHE A 123 -1.54 9.90 -2.79
CA PHE A 123 -1.70 10.97 -1.83
C PHE A 123 -2.14 12.26 -2.52
N ASP A 124 -2.89 13.07 -1.77
CA ASP A 124 -3.09 14.46 -2.13
C ASP A 124 -1.76 15.22 -2.04
N PRO A 125 -1.52 16.26 -2.87
CA PRO A 125 -0.25 16.98 -2.85
C PRO A 125 -0.08 17.76 -1.54
N PRO A 126 1.16 17.87 -1.00
CA PRO A 126 1.49 18.80 0.06
C PRO A 126 1.07 20.24 -0.26
N PRO A 127 0.74 21.05 0.77
CA PRO A 127 0.50 22.47 0.61
C PRO A 127 1.60 23.15 -0.20
N ALA A 128 1.19 24.01 -1.15
CA ALA A 128 2.07 24.70 -2.10
C ALA A 128 2.94 23.81 -3.01
N GLY A 129 2.56 22.53 -3.24
CA GLY A 129 3.28 21.62 -4.15
C GLY A 129 4.70 21.28 -3.66
N GLY A 130 4.89 21.30 -2.34
CA GLY A 130 6.19 21.10 -1.70
C GLY A 130 6.58 19.63 -1.48
N ARG A 131 7.48 19.42 -0.52
CA ARG A 131 7.90 18.10 -0.03
C ARG A 131 7.45 17.90 1.41
N ALA A 132 7.06 16.68 1.76
CA ALA A 132 6.75 16.30 3.14
C ALA A 132 7.48 15.01 3.50
N THR A 133 8.06 14.94 4.70
CA THR A 133 8.61 13.70 5.26
C THR A 133 7.69 13.26 6.38
N LEU A 134 7.20 12.03 6.28
CA LEU A 134 6.18 11.45 7.15
C LEU A 134 6.71 10.13 7.71
N SER A 135 6.22 9.76 8.89
CA SER A 135 6.49 8.44 9.45
C SER A 135 5.35 7.99 10.35
N PHE A 136 5.02 6.71 10.34
CA PHE A 136 3.99 6.13 11.21
C PHE A 136 4.33 4.68 11.58
N PRO A 137 3.89 4.20 12.76
CA PRO A 137 4.09 2.84 13.16
C PRO A 137 3.10 1.89 12.47
N VAL A 138 3.57 0.69 12.14
CA VAL A 138 2.76 -0.48 11.81
C VAL A 138 3.03 -1.52 12.88
N HIS A 139 2.01 -1.85 13.68
CA HIS A 139 2.13 -2.85 14.73
C HIS A 139 1.63 -4.19 14.22
N VAL A 140 2.49 -5.21 14.24
CA VAL A 140 2.12 -6.61 13.94
C VAL A 140 1.80 -7.31 15.26
N LEU A 141 0.59 -7.85 15.35
CA LEU A 141 0.07 -8.46 16.57
C LEU A 141 0.41 -9.96 16.65
N GLU A 142 0.67 -10.43 17.87
CA GLU A 142 0.91 -11.86 18.13
C GLU A 142 -0.38 -12.68 18.03
N GLY A 143 -0.31 -13.88 17.46
CA GLY A 143 -1.38 -14.89 17.54
C GLY A 143 -2.55 -14.71 16.58
N GLU A 144 -2.62 -13.61 15.84
CA GLU A 144 -3.55 -13.42 14.72
C GLU A 144 -2.77 -13.35 13.41
N ALA A 145 -3.10 -14.23 12.46
CA ALA A 145 -2.35 -14.48 11.21
C ALA A 145 -2.08 -13.23 10.35
N GLY A 146 -1.13 -12.39 10.76
CA GLY A 146 -0.83 -11.12 10.12
C GLY A 146 -1.83 -10.00 10.44
N ALA A 147 -2.43 -9.99 11.64
CA ALA A 147 -3.19 -8.82 12.05
C ALA A 147 -2.23 -7.65 12.29
N ILE A 148 -2.65 -6.47 11.85
CA ILE A 148 -1.98 -5.21 12.17
C ILE A 148 -2.92 -4.32 12.96
N ASP A 149 -2.37 -3.49 13.83
CA ASP A 149 -3.13 -2.39 14.44
C ASP A 149 -3.46 -1.36 13.34
N GLU A 150 -4.75 -1.14 13.10
CA GLU A 150 -5.28 -0.26 12.06
C GLU A 150 -5.52 1.17 12.58
N GLU A 151 -5.16 1.46 13.83
CA GLU A 151 -5.20 2.81 14.38
C GLU A 151 -4.12 3.67 13.73
N VAL A 152 -4.51 4.33 12.64
CA VAL A 152 -3.72 5.39 12.02
C VAL A 152 -3.91 6.67 12.82
N GLU A 153 -2.88 7.08 13.56
CA GLU A 153 -2.83 8.39 14.22
C GLU A 153 -2.95 9.53 13.19
N ASP A 154 -3.56 10.64 13.60
CA ASP A 154 -3.63 11.83 12.75
C ASP A 154 -2.22 12.44 12.56
N PHE A 155 -1.82 12.66 11.30
CA PHE A 155 -0.52 13.26 11.01
C PHE A 155 -0.52 14.75 11.36
N HIS A 156 0.03 15.09 12.51
CA HIS A 156 0.31 16.47 12.89
C HIS A 156 1.63 16.96 12.28
N LEU A 157 1.58 17.33 11.01
CA LEU A 157 2.71 17.96 10.32
C LEU A 157 3.05 19.29 11.02
N LYS A 158 4.26 19.39 11.57
CA LYS A 158 4.78 20.66 12.08
C LYS A 158 5.31 21.47 10.89
N ASP A 159 4.83 22.71 10.75
CA ASP A 159 5.18 23.65 9.68
C ASP A 159 6.69 23.61 9.33
N ARG A 160 6.95 23.02 8.17
CA ARG A 160 8.12 23.01 7.29
C ARG A 160 8.78 24.31 6.85
N ARG A 161 8.54 25.45 7.49
CA ARG A 161 8.95 26.76 6.95
C ARG A 161 10.46 26.91 6.74
#